data_AF-A0A356IEE9-F1
#
_entry.id   AF-A0A356IEE9-F1
#
_cell.length_a   1.000
_cell.length_b   1.000
_cell.length_c   1.000
_cell.angle_alpha   90.00
_cell.angle_beta   90.00
_cell.angle_gamma   90.00
#
_symmetry.space_group_name_H-M   'P 1'
#
loop_
_entity.id
_entity.type
_entity.pdbx_description
1 polymer ?
#
loop_
_entity_poly.entity_id
_entity_poly.type
_entity_poly.pdbx_seq_one_letter_code
_entity_poly.pdbx_strand_id
1 'polypeptide(L)'
;LPEVSLVAILDADKEGFLRSSGSLIQTSGRAARNINGRVIMYADVETGSIQTAIDETQRRRKIQQAYNEEYGITPTTIIKEIDGVIGRAYEGDYVTVSRVPNEQESFRSQAELDGKIAKLQSDMHAAAANLEFERAAQIRDRIKKLQLPGAGIVVHSDTF
;
A
#
# COMPACT_ATOMS: atom_id res chain seq x y z
N LEU A 1 -1.28 2.84 -9.16
CA LEU A 1 -2.34 2.57 -8.18
C LEU A 1 -3.27 3.77 -8.22
N PRO A 2 -4.53 3.61 -8.68
CA PRO A 2 -5.52 4.70 -8.65
C PRO A 2 -5.74 5.30 -7.26
N GLU A 3 -5.41 4.56 -6.21
CA GLU A 3 -5.57 4.92 -4.80
C GLU A 3 -4.50 5.91 -4.32
N VAL A 4 -3.36 6.00 -5.01
CA VAL A 4 -2.25 6.88 -4.62
C VAL A 4 -2.60 8.33 -5.00
N SER A 5 -2.89 9.15 -4.00
CA SER A 5 -3.15 10.58 -4.15
C SER A 5 -1.93 11.46 -3.91
N LEU A 6 -0.88 10.95 -3.26
CA LEU A 6 0.31 11.72 -2.93
C LEU A 6 1.59 10.93 -3.23
N VAL A 7 2.54 11.60 -3.89
CA VAL A 7 3.91 11.14 -4.06
C VAL A 7 4.84 12.17 -3.43
N ALA A 8 5.63 11.75 -2.44
CA ALA A 8 6.67 12.59 -1.84
C ALA A 8 8.05 12.15 -2.35
N ILE A 9 8.83 13.08 -2.87
CA ILE A 9 10.21 12.86 -3.32
C ILE A 9 11.11 13.59 -2.33
N LEU A 10 11.79 12.81 -1.48
CA LEU A 10 12.81 13.32 -0.56
C LEU A 10 14.11 13.55 -1.33
N ASP A 11 14.90 14.54 -0.88
CA ASP A 11 16.21 14.85 -1.48
C ASP A 11 16.11 15.03 -3.01
N ALA A 12 15.13 15.82 -3.45
CA ALA A 12 14.81 15.98 -4.87
C ALA A 12 15.92 16.72 -5.63
N ASP A 13 16.72 17.52 -4.94
CA ASP A 13 17.84 18.31 -5.48
C ASP A 13 19.17 17.55 -5.55
N LYS A 14 19.23 16.30 -5.05
CA LYS A 14 20.43 15.47 -5.13
C LYS A 14 20.55 14.87 -6.52
N GLU A 15 21.13 15.64 -7.44
CA GLU A 15 21.30 15.22 -8.83
C GLU A 15 22.04 13.88 -8.98
N GLY A 16 21.68 13.15 -10.02
CA GLY A 16 22.13 11.79 -10.27
C GLY A 16 21.04 11.00 -10.99
N PHE A 17 21.24 9.70 -11.19
CA PHE A 17 20.31 8.86 -11.95
C PHE A 17 18.86 8.93 -11.42
N LEU A 18 18.69 8.85 -10.10
CA LEU A 18 17.38 8.84 -9.44
C LEU A 18 16.68 10.20 -9.39
N ARG A 19 17.38 11.30 -9.71
CA ARG A 19 16.87 12.68 -9.69
C ARG A 19 17.06 13.42 -11.01
N SER A 20 17.39 12.69 -12.07
CA SER A 20 17.32 13.23 -13.42
C SER A 20 15.89 13.65 -13.76
N SER A 21 15.73 14.58 -14.70
CA SER A 21 14.42 15.05 -15.17
C SER A 21 13.48 13.89 -15.53
N GLY A 22 13.98 12.87 -16.24
CA GLY A 22 13.21 11.68 -16.59
C GLY A 22 12.72 10.88 -15.37
N SER A 23 13.58 10.67 -14.38
CA SER A 23 13.24 9.96 -13.13
C SER A 23 12.21 10.72 -12.31
N LEU A 24 12.34 12.05 -12.23
CA LEU A 24 11.38 12.92 -11.52
C LEU A 24 10.01 12.89 -12.20
N ILE A 25 9.96 12.97 -13.53
CA ILE A 25 8.71 12.86 -14.30
C ILE A 25 8.05 11.50 -14.09
N GLN A 26 8.83 10.41 -14.17
CA GLN A 26 8.30 9.05 -14.01
C GLN A 26 7.74 8.82 -12.61
N THR A 27 8.47 9.27 -11.58
CA THR A 27 8.04 9.18 -10.18
C THR A 27 6.77 10.01 -9.95
N SER A 28 6.73 11.24 -10.45
CA SER A 28 5.56 12.12 -10.39
C SER A 28 4.33 11.51 -11.08
N GLY A 29 4.54 10.82 -12.20
CA GLY A 29 3.47 10.14 -12.95
C GLY A 29 2.74 9.05 -12.17
N ARG A 30 3.28 8.58 -11.04
CA ARG A 30 2.56 7.64 -10.15
C ARG A 30 1.32 8.28 -9.52
N ALA A 31 1.32 9.59 -9.27
CA ALA A 31 0.17 10.33 -8.73
C ALA A 31 -0.89 10.67 -9.78
N ALA A 32 -0.56 10.62 -11.07
CA ALA A 32 -1.45 11.07 -12.17
C ALA A 32 -2.69 10.18 -12.39
N ARG A 33 -2.81 9.06 -11.65
CA ARG A 33 -3.94 8.12 -11.76
C ARG A 33 -5.09 8.45 -10.80
N ASN A 34 -4.95 9.50 -9.98
CA ASN A 34 -5.92 9.92 -8.98
C ASN A 34 -6.33 11.38 -9.23
N ILE A 35 -7.62 11.68 -9.08
CA ILE A 35 -8.16 13.05 -9.23
C ILE A 35 -7.51 14.07 -8.28
N ASN A 36 -7.14 13.62 -7.08
CA ASN A 36 -6.46 14.40 -6.05
C ASN A 36 -4.94 14.19 -6.09
N GLY A 37 -4.41 13.66 -7.19
CA GLY A 37 -2.99 13.40 -7.39
C GLY A 37 -2.12 14.64 -7.17
N ARG A 38 -1.20 14.56 -6.20
CA ARG A 38 -0.24 15.60 -5.85
C ARG A 38 1.16 15.03 -5.73
N VAL A 39 2.15 15.85 -6.02
CA VAL A 39 3.57 15.53 -5.85
C VAL A 39 4.20 16.63 -5.01
N ILE A 40 4.95 16.23 -3.98
CA ILE A 40 5.74 17.14 -3.14
C ILE A 40 7.20 16.76 -3.33
N MET A 41 8.01 17.71 -3.78
CA MET A 41 9.46 17.56 -3.91
C MET A 41 10.12 18.34 -2.77
N TYR A 42 10.82 17.64 -1.88
CA TYR A 42 11.62 18.26 -0.83
C TYR A 42 13.02 18.50 -1.38
N ALA A 43 13.40 19.77 -1.50
CA ALA A 43 14.66 20.23 -2.07
C ALA A 43 15.06 21.54 -1.40
N ASP A 44 16.36 21.74 -1.21
CA ASP A 44 16.90 23.04 -0.80
C ASP A 44 17.04 23.99 -2.00
N VAL A 45 17.31 23.42 -3.19
CA VAL A 45 17.51 24.17 -4.44
C VAL A 45 16.67 23.59 -5.57
N GLU A 46 16.06 24.47 -6.37
CA GLU A 46 15.42 24.07 -7.63
C GLU A 46 16.50 23.82 -8.70
N THR A 47 16.84 22.55 -8.91
CA THR A 47 17.81 22.13 -9.94
C THR A 47 17.20 22.22 -11.34
N GLY A 48 18.04 22.24 -12.36
CA GLY A 48 17.56 22.20 -13.76
C GLY A 48 16.72 20.95 -14.07
N SER A 49 17.02 19.83 -13.41
CA SER A 49 16.23 18.60 -13.50
C SER A 49 14.82 18.76 -12.92
N ILE A 50 14.69 19.44 -11.77
CA ILE A 50 13.42 19.76 -11.13
C ILE A 50 12.61 20.71 -12.03
N GLN A 51 13.22 21.83 -12.47
CA GLN A 51 12.57 22.81 -13.32
C GLN A 51 12.01 22.16 -14.59
N THR A 52 12.83 21.36 -15.28
CA THR A 52 12.40 20.63 -16.49
C THR A 52 11.22 19.70 -16.22
N ALA A 53 11.23 19.00 -15.08
CA ALA A 53 10.14 18.10 -14.70
C ALA A 53 8.85 18.86 -14.37
N ILE A 54 8.95 20.01 -13.69
CA ILE A 54 7.82 20.89 -13.36
C ILE A 54 7.22 21.47 -14.65
N ASP A 55 8.06 22.02 -15.53
CA ASP A 55 7.63 22.66 -16.78
C ASP A 55 6.89 21.67 -17.68
N GLU A 56 7.44 20.47 -17.86
CA GLU A 56 6.80 19.44 -18.67
C GLU A 56 5.47 18.96 -18.05
N THR A 57 5.41 18.88 -16.71
CA THR A 57 4.17 18.53 -16.00
C THR A 57 3.10 19.61 -16.18
N GLN A 58 3.47 20.89 -16.05
CA GLN A 58 2.55 22.01 -16.24
C GLN A 58 2.07 22.11 -17.68
N ARG A 59 2.98 21.95 -18.66
CA ARG A 59 2.65 21.94 -20.09
C ARG A 59 1.61 20.87 -20.41
N ARG A 60 1.81 19.63 -19.95
CA ARG A 60 0.86 18.53 -20.14
C ARG A 60 -0.47 18.80 -19.46
N ARG A 61 -0.46 19.28 -18.21
CA ARG A 61 -1.68 19.59 -17.46
C ARG A 61 -2.52 20.65 -18.15
N LYS A 62 -1.89 21.70 -18.69
CA LYS A 62 -2.58 22.76 -19.44
C LYS A 62 -3.28 22.22 -20.69
N ILE A 63 -2.61 21.37 -21.46
CA ILE A 63 -3.19 20.72 -22.64
C ILE A 63 -4.39 19.85 -22.25
N GLN A 64 -4.25 19.07 -21.18
CA GLN A 64 -5.33 18.20 -20.68
C GLN A 64 -6.53 19.01 -20.18
N GLN A 65 -6.30 20.12 -19.47
CA GLN A 65 -7.37 21.00 -19.01
C GLN A 65 -8.13 21.64 -20.17
N ALA A 66 -7.40 22.20 -21.16
CA ALA A 66 -8.02 22.77 -22.35
C ALA A 66 -8.86 21.74 -23.11
N TYR A 67 -8.34 20.53 -23.29
CA TYR A 67 -9.09 19.43 -23.89
C TYR A 67 -10.34 19.07 -23.08
N ASN A 68 -10.22 18.96 -21.75
CA ASN A 68 -11.37 18.65 -20.91
C ASN A 68 -12.45 19.74 -20.98
N GLU A 69 -12.07 21.01 -21.03
CA GLU A 69 -12.99 22.14 -21.18
C GLU A 69 -13.68 22.14 -22.55
N GLU A 70 -12.92 21.91 -23.63
CA GLU A 70 -13.44 21.86 -25.00
C GLU A 70 -14.49 20.75 -25.18
N TYR A 71 -14.27 19.59 -24.56
CA TYR A 71 -15.13 18.41 -24.70
C TYR A 71 -16.07 18.15 -23.51
N GLY A 72 -16.10 19.04 -22.50
CA GLY A 72 -16.94 18.89 -21.32
C GLY A 72 -16.62 17.65 -20.45
N ILE A 73 -15.36 17.22 -20.43
CA ILE A 73 -14.92 16.02 -19.70
C ILE A 73 -14.66 16.37 -18.23
N THR A 74 -15.35 15.70 -17.32
CA THR A 74 -15.07 15.80 -15.88
C THR A 74 -14.07 14.71 -15.46
N PRO A 75 -12.85 15.07 -15.02
CA PRO A 75 -11.84 14.08 -14.66
C PRO A 75 -12.29 13.23 -13.47
N THR A 76 -12.15 11.91 -13.59
CA THR A 76 -12.58 10.94 -12.56
C THR A 76 -11.49 9.88 -12.36
N THR A 77 -11.26 9.46 -11.12
CA THR A 77 -10.34 8.35 -10.81
C THR A 77 -10.92 7.04 -11.33
N ILE A 78 -10.11 6.25 -12.04
CA ILE A 78 -10.51 4.91 -12.48
C ILE A 78 -10.62 4.00 -11.25
N ILE A 79 -11.81 3.47 -10.99
CA ILE A 79 -12.02 2.42 -9.99
C ILE A 79 -11.68 1.09 -10.66
N LYS A 80 -10.62 0.42 -10.21
CA LYS A 80 -10.34 -0.95 -10.62
C LYS A 80 -10.88 -1.88 -9.54
N GLU A 81 -11.73 -2.82 -9.93
CA GLU A 81 -12.09 -3.91 -9.02
C GLU A 81 -10.80 -4.65 -8.65
N ILE A 82 -10.55 -4.76 -7.35
CA ILE A 82 -9.54 -5.68 -6.83
C ILE A 82 -10.11 -7.06 -7.12
N ASP A 83 -9.43 -7.88 -7.92
CA ASP A 83 -9.88 -9.21 -8.37
C ASP A 83 -10.77 -9.90 -7.31
N GLY A 84 -12.07 -9.96 -7.62
CA GLY A 84 -13.17 -10.10 -6.66
C GLY A 84 -13.33 -11.46 -5.99
N VAL A 85 -12.29 -12.29 -5.92
CA VAL A 85 -12.35 -13.60 -5.24
C VAL A 85 -12.33 -13.43 -3.71
N ILE A 86 -11.76 -12.33 -3.21
CA ILE A 86 -11.60 -12.13 -1.76
C ILE A 86 -12.79 -11.39 -1.13
N GLY A 87 -13.52 -10.55 -1.87
CA GLY A 87 -14.54 -9.65 -1.33
C GLY A 87 -15.85 -10.32 -0.89
N ARG A 88 -16.34 -11.32 -1.64
CA ARG A 88 -17.65 -11.93 -1.36
C ARG A 88 -17.70 -12.78 -0.08
N ALA A 89 -16.55 -13.20 0.44
CA ALA A 89 -16.49 -13.92 1.71
C ALA A 89 -16.70 -13.01 2.94
N TYR A 90 -16.51 -11.69 2.80
CA TYR A 90 -16.59 -10.76 3.94
C TYR A 90 -18.02 -10.32 4.31
N GLU A 91 -19.00 -10.41 3.39
CA GLU A 91 -20.39 -10.02 3.69
C GLU A 91 -21.24 -11.18 4.23
N GLY A 92 -20.83 -12.43 4.04
CA GLY A 92 -21.58 -13.60 4.49
C GLY A 92 -21.42 -13.98 5.96
N ASP A 93 -20.39 -13.47 6.65
CA ASP A 93 -19.94 -14.04 7.94
C ASP A 93 -20.15 -13.13 9.16
N TYR A 94 -20.98 -12.08 9.03
CA TYR A 94 -21.43 -11.30 10.20
C TYR A 94 -22.43 -12.01 11.10
N VAL A 95 -22.75 -13.28 10.84
CA VAL A 95 -23.70 -14.06 11.64
C VAL A 95 -22.99 -15.25 12.27
N THR A 96 -23.03 -15.28 13.60
CA THR A 96 -22.55 -16.33 14.53
C THR A 96 -21.04 -16.44 14.76
N VAL A 97 -20.56 -15.61 15.70
CA VAL A 97 -19.32 -15.86 16.47
C VAL A 97 -19.51 -17.15 17.28
N SER A 98 -19.19 -18.30 16.69
CA SER A 98 -18.95 -19.53 17.45
C SER A 98 -17.66 -19.35 18.25
N ARG A 99 -17.82 -19.38 19.57
CA ARG A 99 -16.77 -19.22 20.58
C ARG A 99 -15.87 -20.47 20.55
N VAL A 100 -14.85 -20.48 19.69
CA VAL A 100 -13.81 -21.52 19.69
C VAL A 100 -12.89 -21.31 20.91
N PRO A 101 -12.49 -22.36 21.66
CA PRO A 101 -11.64 -22.21 22.82
C PRO A 101 -10.32 -21.52 22.46
N ASN A 102 -9.96 -20.51 23.26
CA ASN A 102 -8.78 -19.68 23.08
C ASN A 102 -7.53 -20.49 23.44
N GLU A 103 -6.90 -21.16 22.47
CA GLU A 103 -5.47 -21.49 22.57
C GLU A 103 -4.70 -20.17 22.39
N GLN A 104 -4.49 -19.46 23.50
CA GLN A 104 -3.64 -18.28 23.51
C GLN A 104 -2.19 -18.73 23.28
N GLU A 105 -1.71 -18.62 22.04
CA GLU A 105 -0.27 -18.71 21.75
C GLU A 105 0.42 -17.54 22.47
N SER A 106 1.13 -17.85 23.56
CA SER A 106 1.94 -16.88 24.29
C SER A 106 3.30 -16.73 23.62
N PHE A 107 3.66 -15.52 23.19
CA PHE A 107 4.97 -15.22 22.63
C PHE A 107 5.82 -14.50 23.68
N ARG A 108 7.10 -14.86 23.77
CA ARG A 108 8.03 -14.29 24.77
C ARG A 108 8.55 -12.92 24.35
N SER A 109 8.47 -12.58 23.06
CA SER A 109 8.90 -11.28 22.53
C SER A 109 8.19 -10.93 21.23
N GLN A 110 8.20 -9.62 20.88
CA GLN A 110 7.73 -9.15 19.57
C GLN A 110 8.50 -9.79 18.41
N ALA A 111 9.80 -10.03 18.57
CA ALA A 111 10.64 -10.68 17.56
C ALA A 111 10.21 -12.13 17.28
N GLU A 112 9.76 -12.86 18.30
CA GLU A 112 9.25 -14.22 18.15
C GLU A 112 7.90 -14.24 17.42
N LEU A 113 7.02 -13.27 17.73
CA LEU A 113 5.76 -13.05 17.03
C LEU A 113 6.00 -12.72 15.55
N ASP A 114 6.90 -11.79 15.25
CA ASP A 114 7.24 -11.40 13.88
C ASP A 114 7.83 -12.57 13.08
N GLY A 115 8.70 -13.37 13.71
CA GLY A 115 9.26 -14.59 13.10
C GLY A 115 8.19 -15.64 12.78
N LYS A 116 7.22 -15.84 13.68
CA LYS A 116 6.07 -16.73 13.44
C LYS A 116 5.17 -16.21 12.32
N ILE A 117 4.90 -14.91 12.28
CA ILE A 117 4.12 -14.26 11.22
C ILE A 117 4.83 -14.42 9.87
N ALA A 118 6.15 -14.21 9.79
CA ALA A 118 6.92 -14.38 8.57
C ALA A 118 6.85 -15.82 8.03
N LYS A 119 6.92 -16.82 8.92
CA LYS A 119 6.73 -18.22 8.54
C LYS A 119 5.32 -18.49 7.99
N LEU A 120 4.29 -18.01 8.69
CA LEU A 120 2.91 -18.15 8.24
C LEU A 120 2.66 -17.43 6.90
N GLN A 121 3.28 -16.27 6.66
CA GLN A 121 3.21 -15.59 5.37
C GLN A 121 3.82 -16.44 4.26
N SER A 122 5.00 -17.04 4.49
CA SER A 122 5.63 -17.97 3.54
C SER A 122 4.72 -19.16 3.24
N ASP A 123 4.13 -19.78 4.26
CA ASP A 123 3.23 -20.93 4.11
C ASP A 123 1.93 -20.54 3.37
N MET A 124 1.39 -19.34 3.62
CA MET A 124 0.23 -18.79 2.91
C MET A 124 0.54 -18.59 1.42
N HIS A 125 1.70 -18.04 1.08
CA HIS A 125 2.12 -17.85 -0.30
C HIS A 125 2.33 -19.18 -1.02
N ALA A 126 2.91 -20.18 -0.34
CA ALA A 126 3.07 -21.52 -0.89
C ALA A 126 1.71 -22.20 -1.14
N ALA A 127 0.76 -22.10 -0.19
CA ALA A 127 -0.60 -22.62 -0.36
C ALA A 127 -1.33 -21.94 -1.54
N ALA A 128 -1.20 -20.62 -1.68
CA ALA A 128 -1.77 -19.88 -2.80
C ALA A 128 -1.15 -20.29 -4.14
N ALA A 129 0.17 -20.53 -4.19
CA ALA A 129 0.86 -21.01 -5.39
C ALA A 129 0.41 -22.42 -5.80
N ASN A 130 0.08 -23.27 -4.82
CA ASN A 130 -0.47 -24.62 -5.03
C ASN A 130 -1.98 -24.65 -5.27
N LEU A 131 -2.64 -23.49 -5.42
CA LEU A 131 -4.09 -23.36 -5.59
C LEU A 131 -4.92 -23.88 -4.38
N GLU A 132 -4.29 -24.03 -3.21
CA GLU A 132 -4.94 -24.39 -1.94
C GLU A 132 -5.56 -23.14 -1.27
N PHE A 133 -6.54 -22.52 -1.93
CA PHE A 133 -7.07 -21.21 -1.51
C PHE A 133 -7.73 -21.21 -0.13
N GLU A 134 -8.43 -22.29 0.25
CA GLU A 134 -9.02 -22.42 1.58
C GLU A 134 -7.96 -22.40 2.68
N ARG A 135 -6.85 -23.10 2.45
CA ARG A 135 -5.71 -23.13 3.37
C ARG A 135 -5.02 -21.78 3.45
N ALA A 136 -4.81 -21.13 2.31
CA ALA A 136 -4.26 -19.77 2.28
C ALA A 136 -5.15 -18.78 3.05
N ALA A 137 -6.48 -18.89 2.92
CA ALA A 137 -7.44 -18.07 3.66
C ALA A 137 -7.38 -18.31 5.18
N GLN A 138 -7.32 -19.57 5.62
CA GLN A 138 -7.17 -19.91 7.04
C GLN A 138 -5.88 -19.34 7.64
N ILE A 139 -4.77 -19.43 6.91
CA ILE A 139 -3.47 -18.90 7.36
C ILE A 139 -3.53 -17.36 7.43
N ARG A 140 -4.13 -16.69 6.44
CA ARG A 140 -4.36 -15.24 6.45
C ARG A 140 -5.13 -14.80 7.70
N ASP A 141 -6.21 -15.51 8.03
CA ASP A 141 -7.05 -15.16 9.17
C ASP A 141 -6.33 -15.42 10.50
N ARG A 142 -5.45 -16.42 10.55
CA ARG A 142 -4.55 -16.64 11.69
C ARG A 142 -3.50 -15.52 11.84
N ILE A 143 -2.90 -15.06 10.75
CA ILE A 143 -1.98 -13.90 10.76
C ILE A 143 -2.69 -12.65 11.29
N LYS A 144 -3.92 -12.39 10.82
CA LYS A 144 -4.71 -11.24 11.30
C LYS A 144 -4.98 -11.31 12.81
N LYS A 145 -5.30 -12.49 13.34
CA LYS A 145 -5.48 -12.70 14.78
C LYS A 145 -4.21 -12.43 15.58
N LEU A 146 -3.04 -12.78 15.04
CA LEU A 146 -1.74 -12.53 15.66
C LEU A 146 -1.30 -11.06 15.60
N GLN A 147 -1.74 -10.31 14.59
CA GLN A 147 -1.45 -8.88 14.41
C GLN A 147 -2.37 -7.95 15.21
N LEU A 148 -3.50 -8.46 15.73
CA LEU A 148 -4.42 -7.67 16.55
C LEU A 148 -3.76 -7.27 17.88
N PRO A 149 -3.69 -5.96 18.21
CA PRO A 149 -3.08 -5.50 19.46
C PRO A 149 -3.80 -6.09 20.68
N GLY A 150 -3.09 -6.88 21.48
CA GLY A 150 -3.60 -7.45 22.74
C GLY A 150 -3.74 -8.97 22.80
N ALA A 151 -3.36 -9.72 21.76
CA ALA A 151 -3.64 -11.16 21.69
C ALA A 151 -2.57 -12.12 22.26
N GLY A 152 -1.42 -11.67 22.77
CA GLY A 152 -0.43 -12.66 23.26
C GLY A 152 0.94 -12.21 23.76
N ILE A 153 1.17 -10.92 24.04
CA ILE A 153 2.42 -10.49 24.71
C ILE A 153 2.19 -10.52 26.22
N VAL A 154 2.56 -11.63 26.86
CA VAL A 154 2.72 -11.66 28.32
C VAL A 154 4.16 -11.27 28.59
N VAL A 155 4.37 -10.01 28.99
CA VAL A 155 5.67 -9.58 29.52
C VAL A 155 5.83 -10.29 30.86
N HIS A 156 6.60 -11.39 30.91
CA HIS A 156 7.10 -11.89 32.19
C HIS A 156 8.10 -10.87 32.72
N SER A 157 7.66 -10.05 33.66
CA SER A 157 8.54 -9.34 34.56
C SER A 157 9.17 -10.36 35.50
N ASP A 158 10.32 -10.91 35.11
CA ASP A 158 11.20 -11.57 36.05
C ASP A 158 11.81 -10.49 36.96
N THR A 159 11.06 -10.12 38.00
CA THR A 159 11.64 -9.65 39.25
C THR A 159 12.15 -10.88 39.99
N PHE A 160 13.47 -11.04 40.07
CA PHE A 160 14.26 -11.19 41.32
C PHE A 160 15.75 -11.04 41.00
#